data_AF-A0AB38SHX2-F1
#
_entry.id   AF-A0AB38SHX2-F1
#
_cell.length_a   1.000
_cell.length_b   1.000
_cell.length_c   1.000
_cell.angle_alpha   90.00
_cell.angle_beta   90.00
_cell.angle_gamma   90.00
#
_symmetry.space_group_name_H-M   'P 1'
#
loop_
_entity.id
_entity.type
_entity.pdbx_description
1 polymer ?
#
loop_
_entity_poly.entity_id
_entity_poly.type
_entity_poly.pdbx_seq_one_letter_code
_entity_poly.pdbx_strand_id
1 'polypeptide(L)'
;MAGVEQLRRREDVSLVQLEADIAAVRPGSSLASIALPDYVEHTEGVTRVGALSAEAVLRDYESAAKEIEAMGTELIDAARKCEALTAQVHDAIAFMRETAAGYREEGRKIFRRIEECALFTEDVRKTCEQVKRRMTQTAIIDSSKEEPETEELASERA
;
A
#
# COMPACT_ATOMS: atom_id res chain seq x y z
N MET A 1 9.41 -84.40 -30.65
CA MET A 1 10.58 -83.94 -31.43
C MET A 1 10.14 -82.78 -32.30
N ALA A 2 10.24 -81.55 -31.78
CA ALA A 2 10.12 -80.26 -32.47
C ALA A 2 10.34 -79.20 -31.37
N GLY A 3 11.16 -78.18 -31.45
CA GLY A 3 12.18 -77.70 -32.38
C GLY A 3 12.72 -76.46 -31.66
N VAL A 4 14.01 -76.41 -31.37
CA VAL A 4 14.60 -75.31 -30.60
C VAL A 4 14.60 -74.07 -31.49
N GLU A 5 13.75 -73.08 -31.20
CA GLU A 5 13.70 -71.83 -31.97
C GLU A 5 15.05 -71.11 -31.87
N GLN A 6 15.63 -70.88 -33.05
CA GLN A 6 16.85 -70.11 -33.24
C GLN A 6 16.64 -68.69 -32.72
N LEU A 7 17.32 -68.33 -31.65
CA LEU A 7 17.56 -66.94 -31.27
C LEU A 7 18.20 -66.23 -32.47
N ARG A 8 17.39 -65.45 -33.20
CA ARG A 8 17.86 -64.59 -34.29
C ARG A 8 18.96 -63.69 -33.74
N ARG A 9 20.17 -63.89 -34.27
CA ARG A 9 21.32 -63.00 -34.12
C ARG A 9 20.85 -61.59 -34.52
N ARG A 10 20.82 -60.65 -33.58
CA ARG A 10 20.44 -59.25 -33.82
C ARG A 10 21.27 -58.71 -34.98
N GLU A 11 20.58 -58.18 -35.98
CA GLU A 11 21.17 -57.39 -37.07
C GLU A 11 21.89 -56.18 -36.48
N ASP A 12 23.02 -55.82 -37.08
CA ASP A 12 23.92 -54.78 -36.60
C ASP A 12 23.17 -53.44 -36.47
N VAL A 13 23.08 -52.92 -35.25
CA VAL A 13 22.44 -51.63 -34.98
C VAL A 13 23.27 -50.54 -35.67
N SER A 14 22.71 -49.92 -36.70
CA SER A 14 23.30 -48.76 -37.36
C SER A 14 23.28 -47.58 -36.38
N LEU A 15 24.45 -47.27 -35.81
CA LEU A 15 24.67 -46.15 -34.89
C LEU A 15 24.17 -44.82 -35.46
N VAL A 16 24.32 -44.63 -36.77
CA VAL A 16 23.87 -43.42 -37.49
C VAL A 16 22.34 -43.31 -37.48
N GLN A 17 21.63 -44.43 -37.64
CA GLN A 17 20.17 -44.46 -37.57
C GLN A 17 19.69 -44.14 -36.14
N LEU A 18 20.35 -44.73 -35.15
CA LEU A 18 20.01 -44.54 -33.75
C LEU A 18 20.23 -43.08 -33.30
N GLU A 19 21.30 -42.44 -33.76
CA GLU A 19 21.57 -41.02 -33.50
C GLU A 19 20.51 -40.11 -34.13
N ALA A 20 20.06 -40.42 -35.35
CA ALA A 20 19.00 -39.67 -36.03
C ALA A 20 17.64 -39.82 -35.31
N ASP A 21 17.31 -41.03 -34.84
CA ASP A 21 16.06 -41.30 -34.13
C ASP A 21 16.00 -40.59 -32.77
N ILE A 22 17.13 -40.52 -32.04
CA ILE A 22 17.22 -39.78 -30.77
C ILE A 22 17.01 -38.28 -30.99
N ALA A 23 17.59 -37.71 -32.05
CA ALA A 23 17.42 -36.31 -32.39
C ALA A 23 15.96 -35.96 -32.77
N ALA A 24 15.24 -36.88 -33.42
CA ALA A 24 13.87 -36.68 -33.85
C ALA A 24 12.83 -36.73 -32.71
N VAL A 25 13.07 -37.53 -31.66
CA VAL A 25 12.12 -37.70 -30.54
C VAL A 25 12.13 -36.53 -29.56
N ARG A 26 13.19 -35.71 -29.53
CA ARG A 26 13.31 -34.60 -28.58
C ARG A 26 13.50 -33.23 -29.27
N PRO A 27 12.50 -32.75 -30.06
CA PRO A 27 12.58 -31.43 -30.66
C PRO A 27 12.49 -30.37 -29.55
N GLY A 28 13.60 -29.70 -29.27
CA GLY A 28 13.69 -28.63 -28.26
C GLY A 28 14.62 -28.90 -27.07
N SER A 29 15.21 -30.09 -26.94
CA SER A 29 16.29 -30.31 -25.99
C SER A 29 17.62 -30.18 -26.72
N SER A 30 18.10 -28.95 -26.87
CA SER A 30 19.49 -28.73 -27.24
C SER A 30 20.38 -29.07 -26.03
N LEU A 31 20.49 -30.37 -25.69
CA LEU A 31 21.61 -30.89 -24.88
C LEU A 31 22.96 -30.60 -25.58
N ALA A 32 22.92 -30.24 -26.87
CA ALA A 32 24.07 -29.96 -27.70
C ALA A 32 24.69 -28.56 -27.52
N SER A 33 24.12 -27.65 -26.73
CA SER A 33 24.60 -26.25 -26.68
C SER A 33 25.15 -25.77 -25.34
N ILE A 34 25.06 -26.56 -24.26
CA ILE A 34 25.84 -26.26 -23.05
C ILE A 34 27.20 -26.91 -23.25
N ALA A 35 28.17 -26.10 -23.69
CA ALA A 35 29.57 -26.48 -23.69
C ALA A 35 29.91 -27.05 -22.32
N LEU A 36 30.67 -28.16 -22.31
CA LEU A 36 31.08 -28.76 -21.04
C LEU A 36 31.86 -27.70 -20.26
N PRO A 37 31.54 -27.44 -18.99
CA PRO A 37 32.27 -26.46 -18.21
C PRO A 37 33.76 -26.78 -18.12
N ASP A 38 34.59 -25.73 -18.12
CA ASP A 38 36.06 -25.84 -18.13
C ASP A 38 36.64 -26.57 -16.92
N TYR A 39 35.87 -26.70 -15.84
CA TYR A 39 36.28 -27.42 -14.63
C TYR A 39 36.05 -28.94 -14.69
N VAL A 40 35.51 -29.46 -15.81
CA VAL A 40 35.25 -30.90 -15.96
C VAL A 40 36.23 -31.53 -16.93
N GLU A 41 37.06 -32.39 -16.36
CA GLU A 41 37.99 -33.25 -17.09
C GLU A 41 37.60 -34.72 -16.89
N HIS A 42 37.64 -35.50 -17.97
CA HIS A 42 37.42 -36.94 -17.90
C HIS A 42 38.68 -37.65 -17.42
N THR A 43 38.53 -38.58 -16.47
CA THR A 43 39.64 -39.44 -16.05
C THR A 43 40.08 -40.37 -17.18
N GLU A 44 41.38 -40.59 -17.33
CA GLU A 44 41.94 -41.50 -18.34
C GLU A 44 41.39 -42.93 -18.15
N GLY A 45 41.01 -43.57 -19.26
CA GLY A 45 40.46 -44.93 -19.27
C GLY A 45 38.95 -45.04 -19.04
N VAL A 46 38.23 -43.92 -18.84
CA VAL A 46 36.75 -43.93 -18.80
C VAL A 46 36.18 -44.37 -20.15
N THR A 47 35.20 -45.28 -20.10
CA THR A 47 34.52 -45.73 -21.32
C THR A 47 33.76 -44.57 -21.98
N ARG A 48 33.64 -44.57 -23.31
CA ARG A 48 32.90 -43.53 -24.04
C ARG A 48 31.48 -43.32 -23.52
N VAL A 49 30.78 -44.40 -23.17
CA VAL A 49 29.43 -44.33 -22.60
C VAL A 49 29.47 -43.67 -21.22
N GLY A 50 30.43 -44.05 -20.36
CA GLY A 50 30.60 -43.44 -19.04
C GLY A 50 30.88 -41.93 -19.11
N ALA A 51 31.74 -41.50 -20.03
CA ALA A 51 32.01 -40.08 -20.27
C ALA A 51 30.74 -39.35 -20.69
N LEU A 52 30.03 -39.83 -21.71
CA LEU A 52 28.80 -39.21 -22.20
C LEU A 52 27.69 -39.16 -21.15
N SER A 53 27.54 -40.21 -20.33
CA SER A 53 26.58 -40.22 -19.22
C SER A 53 26.94 -39.19 -18.14
N ALA A 54 28.22 -39.07 -17.79
CA ALA A 54 28.67 -38.06 -16.82
C ALA A 54 28.44 -36.64 -17.34
N GLU A 55 28.74 -36.37 -18.61
CA GLU A 55 28.47 -35.07 -19.22
C GLU A 55 26.99 -34.74 -19.28
N ALA A 56 26.12 -35.71 -19.58
CA ALA A 56 24.68 -35.49 -19.62
C ALA A 56 24.15 -35.06 -18.26
N VAL A 57 24.55 -35.77 -17.19
CA VAL A 57 24.17 -35.42 -15.81
C VAL A 57 24.65 -34.02 -15.46
N LEU A 58 25.92 -33.71 -15.77
CA LEU A 58 26.47 -32.39 -15.49
C LEU A 58 25.71 -31.27 -16.20
N ARG A 59 25.37 -31.44 -17.48
CA ARG A 59 24.59 -30.44 -18.24
C ARG A 59 23.24 -30.15 -17.60
N ASP A 60 22.56 -31.17 -17.06
CA ASP A 60 21.30 -30.99 -16.37
C ASP A 60 21.48 -30.18 -15.07
N TYR A 61 22.53 -30.46 -14.29
CA TYR A 61 22.84 -29.69 -13.08
C TYR A 61 23.24 -28.25 -13.39
N GLU A 62 24.03 -28.02 -14.43
CA GLU A 62 24.41 -26.67 -14.87
C GLU A 62 23.21 -25.87 -15.37
N SER A 63 22.29 -26.51 -16.07
CA SER A 63 21.03 -25.88 -16.47
C SER A 63 20.22 -25.47 -15.24
N ALA A 64 20.06 -26.36 -14.26
CA ALA A 64 19.36 -26.06 -13.02
C ALA A 64 20.04 -24.94 -12.22
N ALA A 65 21.38 -24.92 -12.17
CA ALA A 65 22.14 -23.86 -11.51
C ALA A 65 21.85 -22.49 -12.16
N LYS A 66 21.87 -22.40 -13.49
CA LYS A 66 21.54 -21.16 -14.22
C LYS A 66 20.12 -20.69 -13.96
N GLU A 67 19.16 -21.60 -13.88
CA GLU A 67 17.77 -21.27 -13.54
C GLU A 67 17.64 -20.74 -12.10
N ILE A 68 18.39 -21.32 -11.15
CA ILE A 68 18.44 -20.83 -9.76
C ILE A 68 19.07 -19.44 -9.70
N GLU A 69 20.16 -19.19 -10.43
CA GLU A 69 20.79 -17.87 -10.52
C GLU A 69 19.83 -16.83 -11.11
N ALA A 70 19.14 -17.18 -12.20
CA ALA A 70 18.13 -16.32 -12.81
C ALA A 70 17.00 -15.99 -11.81
N MET A 71 16.47 -16.99 -11.11
CA MET A 71 15.48 -16.79 -10.04
C MET A 71 16.01 -15.85 -8.95
N GLY A 72 17.29 -15.98 -8.56
CA GLY A 72 17.94 -15.08 -7.62
C GLY A 72 17.94 -13.62 -8.07
N THR A 73 18.20 -13.37 -9.36
CA THR A 73 18.13 -12.01 -9.91
C THR A 73 16.72 -11.42 -9.87
N GLU A 74 15.71 -12.22 -10.21
CA GLU A 74 14.31 -11.79 -10.15
C GLU A 74 13.86 -11.47 -8.71
N LEU A 75 14.30 -12.26 -7.73
CA LEU A 75 14.01 -12.02 -6.31
C LEU A 75 14.65 -10.73 -5.81
N ILE A 76 15.88 -10.42 -6.22
CA ILE A 76 16.54 -9.14 -5.87
C ILE A 76 15.76 -7.96 -6.44
N ASP A 77 15.31 -8.05 -7.69
CA ASP A 77 14.52 -6.98 -8.31
C ASP A 77 13.14 -6.83 -7.67
N ALA A 78 12.50 -7.94 -7.28
CA ALA A 78 11.26 -7.92 -6.52
C ALA A 78 11.46 -7.25 -5.14
N ALA A 79 12.53 -7.59 -4.42
CA ALA A 79 12.86 -7.00 -3.12
C ALA A 79 13.04 -5.48 -3.23
N ARG A 80 13.79 -5.00 -4.24
CA ARG A 80 13.97 -3.57 -4.51
C ARG A 80 12.66 -2.84 -4.77
N LYS A 81 11.74 -3.48 -5.53
CA LYS A 81 10.40 -2.92 -5.77
C LYS A 81 9.58 -2.83 -4.48
N CYS A 82 9.66 -3.84 -3.61
CA CYS A 82 8.98 -3.83 -2.31
C CYS A 82 9.53 -2.73 -1.39
N GLU A 83 10.84 -2.53 -1.35
CA GLU A 83 11.47 -1.43 -0.61
C GLU A 83 11.00 -0.06 -1.11
N ALA A 84 11.00 0.14 -2.43
CA ALA A 84 10.52 1.38 -3.05
C ALA A 84 9.04 1.65 -2.75
N LEU A 85 8.20 0.62 -2.84
CA LEU A 85 6.77 0.73 -2.49
C LEU A 85 6.59 1.09 -1.02
N THR A 86 7.38 0.48 -0.13
CA THR A 86 7.31 0.75 1.31
C THR A 86 7.68 2.21 1.61
N ALA A 87 8.72 2.74 0.95
CA ALA A 87 9.08 4.15 1.07
C ALA A 87 7.93 5.08 0.63
N GLN A 88 7.32 4.82 -0.52
CA GLN A 88 6.18 5.61 -1.02
C GLN A 88 4.97 5.58 -0.07
N VAL A 89 4.69 4.42 0.53
CA VAL A 89 3.62 4.29 1.54
C VAL A 89 3.92 5.13 2.77
N HIS A 90 5.17 5.18 3.23
CA HIS A 90 5.56 6.05 4.35
C HIS A 90 5.35 7.53 4.03
N ASP A 91 5.70 7.97 2.81
CA ASP A 91 5.47 9.35 2.37
C ASP A 91 3.97 9.68 2.32
N ALA A 92 3.14 8.77 1.81
CA ALA A 92 1.69 8.94 1.79
C ALA A 92 1.11 9.04 3.21
N ILE A 93 1.58 8.22 4.15
CA ILE A 93 1.17 8.29 5.56
C ILE A 93 1.57 9.63 6.19
N ALA A 94 2.77 10.14 5.89
CA ALA A 94 3.22 11.44 6.38
C ALA A 94 2.30 12.57 5.87
N PHE A 95 2.01 12.57 4.57
CA PHE A 95 1.08 13.52 3.96
C PHE A 95 -0.33 13.46 4.57
N MET A 96 -0.87 12.26 4.78
CA MET A 96 -2.18 12.08 5.42
C MET A 96 -2.21 12.61 6.86
N ARG A 97 -1.12 12.40 7.62
CA ARG A 97 -0.99 12.91 8.99
C ARG A 97 -0.95 14.43 9.02
N GLU A 98 -0.18 15.05 8.14
CA GLU A 98 -0.12 16.50 7.98
C GLU A 98 -1.50 17.07 7.61
N THR A 99 -2.16 16.48 6.62
CA THR A 99 -3.51 16.86 6.20
C THR A 99 -4.49 16.79 7.37
N ALA A 100 -4.50 15.68 8.12
CA ALA A 100 -5.35 15.53 9.30
C ALA A 100 -5.02 16.55 10.41
N ALA A 101 -3.75 16.87 10.62
CA ALA A 101 -3.34 17.91 11.56
C ALA A 101 -3.86 19.29 11.13
N GLY A 102 -3.78 19.61 9.83
CA GLY A 102 -4.34 20.82 9.24
C GLY A 102 -5.85 20.96 9.50
N TYR A 103 -6.64 19.92 9.22
CA TYR A 103 -8.08 19.92 9.51
C TYR A 103 -8.40 20.13 10.99
N ARG A 104 -7.62 19.51 11.89
CA ARG A 104 -7.81 19.70 13.34
C ARG A 104 -7.52 21.15 13.76
N GLU A 105 -6.52 21.79 13.16
CA GLU A 105 -6.20 23.19 13.43
C GLU A 105 -7.26 24.15 12.89
N GLU A 106 -7.69 23.97 11.65
CA GLU A 106 -8.78 24.78 11.09
C GLU A 106 -10.09 24.60 11.87
N GLY A 107 -10.40 23.37 12.30
CA GLY A 107 -11.52 23.10 13.18
C GLY A 107 -11.44 23.87 14.50
N ARG A 108 -10.26 23.94 15.13
CA ARG A 108 -10.04 24.74 16.36
C ARG A 108 -10.27 26.23 16.12
N LYS A 109 -9.81 26.77 14.99
CA LYS A 109 -10.01 28.19 14.65
C LYS A 109 -11.48 28.53 14.50
N ILE A 110 -12.23 27.71 13.74
CA ILE A 110 -13.67 27.90 13.54
C ILE A 110 -14.41 27.79 14.87
N PHE A 111 -14.09 26.77 15.68
CA PHE A 111 -14.67 26.58 17.00
C PHE A 111 -14.55 27.83 17.88
N ARG A 112 -13.32 28.38 18.01
CA ARG A 112 -13.10 29.62 18.78
C ARG A 112 -13.92 30.79 18.26
N ARG A 113 -13.99 30.96 16.93
CA ARG A 113 -14.76 32.06 16.32
C ARG A 113 -16.26 31.94 16.60
N ILE A 114 -16.78 30.71 16.69
CA ILE A 114 -18.17 30.46 17.08
C ILE A 114 -18.38 30.83 18.56
N GLU A 115 -17.49 30.41 19.45
CA GLU A 115 -17.56 30.75 20.87
C GLU A 115 -17.51 32.27 21.11
N GLU A 116 -16.57 32.97 20.46
CA GLU A 116 -16.44 34.42 20.54
C GLU A 116 -17.72 35.13 20.06
N CYS A 117 -18.30 34.69 18.95
CA CYS A 117 -19.55 35.24 18.43
C CYS A 117 -20.74 34.98 19.36
N ALA A 118 -20.80 33.79 19.97
CA ALA A 118 -21.83 33.43 20.94
C ALA A 118 -21.73 34.28 22.21
N LEU A 119 -20.52 34.46 22.76
CA LEU A 119 -20.28 35.33 23.92
C LEU A 119 -20.66 36.77 23.62
N PHE A 120 -20.24 37.30 22.48
CA PHE A 120 -20.58 38.66 22.06
C PHE A 120 -22.10 38.86 21.96
N THR A 121 -22.81 37.88 21.40
CA THR A 121 -24.29 37.93 21.29
C THR A 121 -24.97 37.93 22.66
N GLU A 122 -24.44 37.16 23.61
CA GLU A 122 -24.93 37.12 24.99
C GLU A 122 -24.70 38.45 25.72
N ASP A 123 -23.55 39.09 25.50
CA ASP A 123 -23.26 40.41 26.07
C ASP A 123 -24.19 41.50 25.51
N VAL A 124 -24.49 41.44 24.21
CA VAL A 124 -25.50 42.31 23.58
C VAL A 124 -26.87 42.09 24.23
N ARG A 125 -27.29 40.82 24.41
CA ARG A 125 -28.57 40.49 25.06
C ARG A 125 -28.64 41.09 26.47
N LYS A 126 -27.63 40.87 27.31
CA LYS A 126 -27.57 41.40 28.67
C LYS A 126 -27.63 42.93 28.69
N THR A 127 -26.91 43.58 27.79
CA THR A 127 -26.90 45.05 27.68
C THR A 127 -28.28 45.57 27.29
N CYS A 128 -28.92 44.98 26.29
CA CYS A 128 -30.29 45.33 25.88
C CYS A 128 -31.30 45.14 27.03
N GLU A 129 -31.21 44.04 27.78
CA GLU A 129 -32.05 43.84 28.96
C GLU A 129 -31.81 44.89 30.04
N GLN A 130 -30.55 45.26 30.29
CA GLN A 130 -30.21 46.28 31.27
C GLN A 130 -30.77 47.65 30.88
N VAL A 131 -30.65 48.04 29.61
CA VAL A 131 -31.24 49.30 29.09
C VAL A 131 -32.76 49.28 29.23
N LYS A 132 -33.41 48.18 28.84
CA LYS A 132 -34.87 48.00 28.99
C LYS A 132 -35.34 48.16 30.44
N ARG A 133 -34.59 47.59 31.40
CA ARG A 133 -34.89 47.72 32.85
C ARG A 133 -34.75 49.18 33.32
N ARG A 134 -33.73 49.91 32.86
CA ARG A 134 -33.57 51.34 33.19
C ARG A 134 -34.72 52.17 32.64
N MET A 135 -35.13 51.94 31.39
CA MET A 135 -36.25 52.67 30.78
C MET A 135 -37.57 52.46 31.54
N THR A 136 -37.85 51.21 31.94
CA THR A 136 -39.05 50.90 32.72
C THR A 136 -39.01 51.49 34.14
N GLN A 137 -37.84 51.48 34.80
CA GLN A 137 -37.66 52.16 36.09
C GLN A 137 -37.87 53.69 35.99
N THR A 138 -37.32 54.34 34.97
CA THR A 138 -37.52 55.79 34.76
C THR A 138 -38.98 56.11 34.45
N ALA A 139 -39.66 55.30 33.64
CA ALA A 139 -41.08 55.51 33.33
C ALA A 139 -41.99 55.41 34.56
N ILE A 140 -41.66 54.55 35.53
CA ILE A 140 -42.39 54.44 36.81
C ILE A 140 -42.14 55.68 37.70
N ILE A 141 -40.94 56.27 37.66
CA ILE A 141 -40.59 57.46 38.44
C ILE A 141 -41.33 58.70 37.91
N ASP A 142 -41.53 58.83 36.59
CA ASP A 142 -42.28 59.94 35.99
C ASP A 142 -43.79 59.85 36.29
N SER A 143 -44.38 58.65 36.31
CA SER A 143 -45.79 58.48 36.69
C SER A 143 -46.09 58.73 38.18
N SER A 144 -45.05 58.88 39.01
CA SER A 144 -45.17 59.13 40.45
C SER A 144 -45.09 60.63 40.80
N LYS A 145 -44.89 61.52 39.82
CA LYS A 145 -44.75 62.97 40.01
C LYS A 145 -46.00 63.79 39.69
N GLU A 146 -47.08 63.16 39.24
CA GLU A 146 -48.39 63.82 39.05
C GLU A 146 -49.39 63.34 40.11
N GLU A 147 -49.34 63.93 41.32
CA GLU A 147 -50.54 64.13 42.14
C GLU A 147 -50.72 65.64 42.38
N PRO A 148 -51.94 66.18 42.27
CA PRO A 148 -52.19 67.62 42.35
C PRO A 148 -52.31 68.08 43.80
N GLU A 149 -51.63 69.18 44.14
CA GLU A 149 -51.98 69.99 45.32
C GLU A 149 -53.33 70.68 45.06
N THR A 150 -54.40 70.12 45.61
CA THR A 150 -55.61 70.87 45.95
C THR A 150 -55.64 71.05 47.46
N GLU A 151 -55.15 72.19 47.94
CA GLU A 151 -55.45 72.68 49.28
C GLU A 151 -56.48 73.80 49.20
N GLU A 152 -57.52 73.59 49.99
CA GLU A 152 -58.78 74.30 50.13
C GLU A 152 -58.60 75.63 50.87
N LEU A 153 -59.15 76.73 50.34
CA LEU A 153 -59.43 77.95 51.12
C LEU A 153 -60.81 78.50 50.73
N ALA A 154 -61.79 78.09 51.52
CA ALA A 154 -63.11 78.73 51.61
C ALA A 154 -63.04 80.04 52.40
N SER A 155 -64.09 80.88 52.25
CA SER A 155 -64.42 82.10 53.01
C SER A 155 -63.77 83.38 52.45
N GLU A 156 -64.44 84.41 51.94
CA GLU A 156 -65.57 85.26 52.40
C GLU A 156 -66.12 86.04 51.16
N ARG A 157 -67.28 86.68 51.04
CA ARG A 157 -68.55 86.88 51.77
C ARG A 157 -69.48 87.61 50.78
N ALA A 158 -70.79 87.50 51.03
CA ALA A 158 -71.80 88.44 50.53
C ALA A 158 -71.69 89.81 51.19
#